data_AF-A0A3S4M7G3-F1
#
_entry.id   AF-A0A3S4M7G3-F1
#
_cell.length_a   1.000
_cell.length_b   1.000
_cell.length_c   1.000
_cell.angle_alpha   90.00
_cell.angle_beta   90.00
_cell.angle_gamma   90.00
#
_symmetry.space_group_name_H-M   'P 1'
#
loop_
_entity.id
_entity.type
_entity.pdbx_description
1 polymer ?
#
loop_
_entity_poly.entity_id
_entity_poly.type
_entity_poly.pdbx_seq_one_letter_code
_entity_poly.pdbx_strand_id
1 'polypeptide(L)'
;MRLIITFLMAWCLSLGAYAATAPDAKLIAQELEQAKAAKPAQPEAVEALQSALNALEERKGSLERAEQYQQVIDNFPKLSATLRAQLNNLRDEPRSVPPGMSTDALSQEILQVSSQLLDKSRQAQQERERAREIADSLSQLPQQQTDARRQLNEIERRIGTASGNSPLNQAQNLSMQAESARLKAQVDELELAQLSANNRQELARMRSELAEKQSQQLDAWLQALRNQLNSQRQREAERALESTELLAENSADLPPGIIEQFKVNRELSQALNQQAQRMDLVASQQRQATSQTLQVRQALNTLREQSQWLGVSNMLGEALRAQVSRLPEMPKPQQLDTEMAQLRVHRMRYEDLLNKQPQLRQIRQDDGQTLTSEQSRILDAQLRTQRELLNSLLQGGDTLILELTKLKVSNSQLEDALKEVNEATHRYLFWTSDVSPMSLSWPISLVQDLRRLISLDTFNQLGKASIMMLTSKETLLPLFGALVLVGFSLYSRKHFTRFLERSSSRVGKVTQDHFWLTLRTVFWSILVASPLPVLWATLGYGLQEAWPYPLAVAIGDGVTATVPLLWVVMICATFARPNGLFVAHFGWPETVSRAPCAIT
;
A
#
# COMPACT_ATOMS: atom_id res chain seq x y z
N MET A 1 18.75 -68.92 38.38
CA MET A 1 19.92 -68.03 38.21
C MET A 1 19.68 -66.91 37.19
N ARG A 2 19.39 -67.20 35.90
CA ARG A 2 19.20 -66.14 34.88
C ARG A 2 17.96 -65.24 35.07
N LEU A 3 16.83 -65.79 35.54
CA LEU A 3 15.59 -65.02 35.79
C LEU A 3 15.68 -64.06 36.99
N ILE A 4 16.52 -64.38 37.98
CA ILE A 4 16.73 -63.54 39.16
C ILE A 4 17.60 -62.33 38.78
N ILE A 5 18.59 -62.53 37.90
CA ILE A 5 19.46 -61.46 37.40
C ILE A 5 18.68 -60.49 36.49
N THR A 6 17.75 -60.98 35.65
CA THR A 6 16.89 -60.11 34.84
C THR A 6 15.88 -59.33 35.69
N PHE A 7 15.38 -59.92 36.77
CA PHE A 7 14.47 -59.23 37.70
C PHE A 7 15.21 -58.18 38.53
N LEU A 8 16.44 -58.48 38.99
CA LEU A 8 17.31 -57.50 39.66
C LEU A 8 17.78 -56.38 38.72
N MET A 9 18.08 -56.67 37.45
CA MET A 9 18.37 -55.62 36.46
C MET A 9 17.13 -54.76 36.17
N ALA A 10 15.95 -55.35 36.02
CA ALA A 10 14.71 -54.59 35.83
C ALA A 10 14.39 -53.73 37.06
N TRP A 11 14.64 -54.23 38.27
CA TRP A 11 14.46 -53.50 39.52
C TRP A 11 15.49 -52.37 39.69
N CYS A 12 16.75 -52.59 39.31
CA CYS A 12 17.78 -51.55 39.30
C CYS A 12 17.54 -50.49 38.21
N LEU A 13 16.98 -50.87 37.07
CA LEU A 13 16.58 -49.92 36.01
C LEU A 13 15.29 -49.15 36.38
N SER A 14 14.36 -49.74 37.13
CA SER A 14 13.18 -49.01 37.64
C SER A 14 13.50 -48.05 38.79
N LEU A 15 14.54 -48.33 39.59
CA LEU A 15 15.01 -47.41 40.63
C LEU A 15 15.79 -46.22 40.07
N GLY A 16 16.37 -46.35 38.87
CA GLY A 16 17.04 -45.24 38.15
C GLY A 16 16.10 -44.23 37.50
N ALA A 17 14.78 -44.47 37.52
CA ALA A 17 13.76 -43.57 36.97
C ALA A 17 13.19 -42.57 37.98
N TYR A 18 13.72 -42.53 39.21
CA TYR A 18 13.57 -41.34 40.06
C TYR A 18 14.52 -40.25 39.54
N ALA A 19 14.10 -39.58 38.47
CA ALA A 19 14.61 -38.25 38.16
C ALA A 19 14.56 -37.43 39.45
N ALA A 20 15.66 -36.73 39.79
CA ALA A 20 15.77 -35.89 40.98
C ALA A 20 14.44 -35.18 41.26
N THR A 21 13.69 -35.70 42.23
CA THR A 21 12.31 -35.30 42.47
C THR A 21 12.39 -33.90 43.03
N ALA A 22 11.79 -32.94 42.31
CA ALA A 22 11.69 -31.59 42.80
C ALA A 22 11.11 -31.58 44.23
N PRO A 23 11.58 -30.68 45.09
CA PRO A 23 11.14 -30.66 46.47
C PRO A 23 9.63 -30.38 46.55
N ASP A 24 8.95 -31.08 47.47
CA ASP A 24 7.50 -30.96 47.63
C ASP A 24 7.14 -29.56 48.15
N ALA A 25 6.35 -28.82 47.37
CA ALA A 25 5.95 -27.45 47.69
C ALA A 25 5.23 -27.35 49.04
N LYS A 26 4.52 -28.41 49.46
CA LYS A 26 3.85 -28.46 50.77
C LYS A 26 4.85 -28.55 51.93
N LEU A 27 5.95 -29.26 51.74
CA LEU A 27 7.01 -29.39 52.74
C LEU A 27 7.80 -28.07 52.87
N ILE A 28 8.13 -27.42 51.76
CA ILE A 28 8.80 -26.11 51.76
C ILE A 28 7.92 -25.04 52.43
N ALA A 29 6.61 -25.04 52.17
CA ALA A 29 5.69 -24.12 52.83
C ALA A 29 5.61 -24.34 54.36
N GLN A 30 5.67 -25.59 54.81
CA GLN A 30 5.72 -25.92 56.24
C GLN A 30 7.04 -25.50 56.88
N GLU A 31 8.17 -25.74 56.22
CA GLU A 31 9.50 -25.31 56.69
C GLU A 31 9.64 -23.79 56.72
N LEU A 32 8.98 -23.08 55.80
CA LEU A 32 8.93 -21.62 55.77
C LEU A 32 8.16 -21.04 56.96
N GLU A 33 7.04 -21.64 57.34
CA GLU A 33 6.30 -21.25 58.55
C GLU A 33 7.08 -21.57 59.83
N GLN A 34 7.82 -22.69 59.85
CA GLN A 34 8.71 -23.03 60.96
C GLN A 34 9.93 -22.08 61.07
N ALA A 35 10.52 -21.69 59.93
CA ALA A 35 11.65 -20.76 59.88
C ALA A 35 11.25 -19.34 60.31
N LYS A 36 10.03 -18.90 60.00
CA LYS A 36 9.45 -17.64 60.51
C LYS A 36 9.19 -17.68 62.02
N ALA A 37 8.86 -18.85 62.57
CA ALA A 37 8.55 -19.02 63.99
C ALA A 37 9.78 -19.27 64.89
N ALA A 38 10.95 -19.58 64.31
CA ALA A 38 12.18 -19.89 65.04
C ALA A 38 12.84 -18.66 65.72
N LYS A 39 13.46 -18.85 66.89
CA LYS A 39 14.28 -17.84 67.60
C LYS A 39 15.70 -18.39 67.84
N PRO A 40 16.79 -17.71 67.40
CA PRO A 40 16.81 -16.42 66.70
C PRO A 40 16.27 -16.51 65.26
N ALA A 41 15.74 -15.39 64.75
CA ALA A 41 15.17 -15.30 63.41
C ALA A 41 16.26 -15.52 62.34
N GLN A 42 15.95 -16.33 61.32
CA GLN A 42 16.85 -16.63 60.20
C GLN A 42 16.29 -15.99 58.90
N PRO A 43 16.51 -14.68 58.66
CA PRO A 43 15.94 -13.99 57.51
C PRO A 43 16.42 -14.58 56.17
N GLU A 44 17.68 -14.98 56.08
CA GLU A 44 18.28 -15.58 54.88
C GLU A 44 17.67 -16.95 54.53
N ALA A 45 17.27 -17.74 55.54
CA ALA A 45 16.60 -19.02 55.32
C ALA A 45 15.16 -18.82 54.83
N VAL A 46 14.46 -17.80 55.34
CA VAL A 46 13.10 -17.44 54.87
C VAL A 46 13.14 -16.98 53.41
N GLU A 47 14.10 -16.15 53.02
CA GLU A 47 14.28 -15.70 51.64
C GLU A 47 14.61 -16.86 50.68
N ALA A 48 15.48 -17.79 51.09
CA ALA A 48 15.79 -18.99 50.33
C ALA A 48 14.55 -19.88 50.12
N LEU A 49 13.71 -20.07 51.14
CA LEU A 49 12.48 -20.87 51.02
C LEU A 49 11.39 -20.14 50.20
N GLN A 50 11.31 -18.81 50.27
CA GLN A 50 10.41 -18.01 49.42
C GLN A 50 10.80 -18.09 47.95
N SER A 51 12.09 -17.93 47.62
CA SER A 51 12.59 -18.11 46.25
C SER A 51 12.36 -19.52 45.74
N ALA A 52 12.50 -20.54 46.59
CA ALA A 52 12.17 -21.92 46.24
C ALA A 52 10.69 -22.10 45.84
N LEU A 53 9.76 -21.49 46.57
CA LEU A 53 8.33 -21.55 46.23
C LEU A 53 8.01 -20.83 44.92
N ASN A 54 8.58 -19.64 44.70
CA ASN A 54 8.41 -18.90 43.44
C ASN A 54 8.95 -19.71 42.25
N ALA A 55 10.12 -20.34 42.41
CA ALA A 55 10.70 -21.19 41.37
C ALA A 55 9.81 -22.40 41.03
N LEU A 56 9.16 -23.00 42.04
CA LEU A 56 8.19 -24.08 41.83
C LEU A 56 6.90 -23.60 41.15
N GLU A 57 6.48 -22.36 41.35
CA GLU A 57 5.32 -21.77 40.66
C GLU A 57 5.63 -21.51 39.18
N GLU A 58 6.77 -20.88 38.89
CA GLU A 58 7.26 -20.69 37.50
C GLU A 58 7.46 -22.02 36.78
N ARG A 59 7.92 -23.06 37.50
CA ARG A 59 8.02 -24.41 36.96
C ARG A 59 6.67 -24.95 36.52
N LYS A 60 5.60 -24.75 37.31
CA LYS A 60 4.25 -25.19 36.91
C LYS A 60 3.79 -24.47 35.65
N GLY A 61 3.97 -23.15 35.56
CA GLY A 61 3.64 -22.39 34.35
C GLY A 61 4.43 -22.87 33.12
N SER A 62 5.68 -23.28 33.30
CA SER A 62 6.51 -23.85 32.23
C SER A 62 6.00 -25.22 31.78
N LEU A 63 5.60 -26.08 32.73
CA LEU A 63 5.00 -27.39 32.44
C LEU A 63 3.64 -27.27 31.74
N GLU A 64 2.79 -26.32 32.13
CA GLU A 64 1.51 -26.07 31.46
C GLU A 64 1.71 -25.62 30.01
N ARG A 65 2.68 -24.72 29.75
CA ARG A 65 3.03 -24.31 28.38
C ARG A 65 3.63 -25.45 27.56
N ALA A 66 4.49 -26.25 28.17
CA ALA A 66 5.03 -27.46 27.55
C ALA A 66 3.91 -28.43 27.14
N GLU A 67 2.91 -28.64 28.00
CA GLU A 67 1.75 -29.47 27.68
C GLU A 67 0.93 -28.89 26.52
N GLN A 68 0.69 -27.57 26.50
CA GLN A 68 0.01 -26.91 25.38
C GLN A 68 0.76 -27.12 24.06
N TYR A 69 2.10 -26.99 24.05
CA TYR A 69 2.92 -27.25 22.87
C TYR A 69 2.85 -28.71 22.43
N GLN A 70 2.89 -29.64 23.37
CA GLN A 70 2.74 -31.08 23.10
C GLN A 70 1.37 -31.39 22.51
N GLN A 71 0.29 -30.83 23.07
CA GLN A 71 -1.06 -31.00 22.53
C GLN A 71 -1.19 -30.45 21.11
N VAL A 72 -0.50 -29.36 20.77
CA VAL A 72 -0.46 -28.87 19.39
C VAL A 72 0.26 -29.86 18.47
N ILE A 73 1.39 -30.42 18.89
CA ILE A 73 2.14 -31.43 18.12
C ILE A 73 1.25 -32.65 17.86
N ASP A 74 0.61 -33.19 18.90
CA ASP A 74 -0.18 -34.41 18.81
C ASP A 74 -1.47 -34.22 17.98
N ASN A 75 -2.12 -33.06 18.11
CA ASN A 75 -3.37 -32.77 17.41
C ASN A 75 -3.18 -32.09 16.05
N PHE A 76 -1.95 -31.72 15.67
CA PHE A 76 -1.67 -31.02 14.41
C PHE A 76 -2.24 -31.73 13.17
N PRO A 77 -2.10 -33.06 12.99
CA PRO A 77 -2.65 -33.74 11.82
C PRO A 77 -4.17 -33.63 11.74
N LYS A 78 -4.87 -33.72 12.88
CA LYS A 78 -6.33 -33.60 12.95
C LYS A 78 -6.77 -32.17 12.66
N LEU A 79 -6.15 -31.18 13.31
CA LEU A 79 -6.49 -29.76 13.14
C LEU A 79 -6.16 -29.24 11.73
N SER A 80 -5.05 -29.65 11.16
CA SER A 80 -4.69 -29.28 9.79
C SER A 80 -5.64 -29.92 8.77
N ALA A 81 -6.02 -31.19 8.95
CA ALA A 81 -7.00 -31.85 8.09
C ALA A 81 -8.38 -31.18 8.16
N THR A 82 -8.86 -30.82 9.36
CA THR A 82 -10.16 -30.13 9.50
C THR A 82 -10.13 -28.72 8.89
N LEU A 83 -9.05 -27.96 9.10
CA LEU A 83 -8.89 -26.63 8.49
C LEU A 83 -8.81 -26.72 6.96
N ARG A 84 -8.05 -27.67 6.40
CA ARG A 84 -8.00 -27.90 4.95
C ARG A 84 -9.37 -28.30 4.39
N ALA A 85 -10.10 -29.18 5.08
CA ALA A 85 -11.45 -29.56 4.67
C ALA A 85 -12.39 -28.35 4.69
N GLN A 86 -12.31 -27.48 5.71
CA GLN A 86 -13.09 -26.25 5.76
C GLN A 86 -12.72 -25.26 4.64
N LEU A 87 -11.42 -25.09 4.36
CA LEU A 87 -10.92 -24.27 3.26
C LEU A 87 -11.39 -24.77 1.88
N ASN A 88 -11.46 -26.09 1.69
CA ASN A 88 -11.95 -26.70 0.45
C ASN A 88 -13.48 -26.68 0.34
N ASN A 89 -14.21 -26.74 1.46
CA ASN A 89 -15.66 -26.70 1.49
C ASN A 89 -16.24 -25.27 1.36
N LEU A 90 -15.42 -24.24 1.61
CA LEU A 90 -15.78 -22.86 1.31
C LEU A 90 -15.96 -22.70 -0.20
N ARG A 91 -17.21 -22.56 -0.65
CA ARG A 91 -17.55 -22.33 -2.06
C ARG A 91 -16.93 -21.03 -2.57
N ASP A 92 -16.37 -21.04 -3.77
CA ASP A 92 -15.86 -19.81 -4.41
C ASP A 92 -16.99 -18.89 -4.88
N GLU A 93 -18.21 -19.40 -5.04
CA GLU A 93 -19.37 -18.61 -5.46
C GLU A 93 -20.00 -17.84 -4.29
N PRO A 94 -20.29 -16.53 -4.45
CA PRO A 94 -21.04 -15.74 -3.49
C PRO A 94 -22.40 -16.38 -3.24
N ARG A 95 -22.77 -16.51 -1.96
CA ARG A 95 -24.10 -17.00 -1.60
C ARG A 95 -25.14 -16.02 -2.20
N SER A 96 -26.23 -16.55 -2.76
CA SER A 96 -27.27 -15.73 -3.39
C SER A 96 -28.27 -15.19 -2.37
N VAL A 97 -28.60 -13.90 -2.45
CA VAL A 97 -29.63 -13.29 -1.57
C VAL A 97 -31.01 -13.87 -1.91
N PRO A 98 -31.82 -14.31 -0.92
CA PRO A 98 -33.17 -14.78 -1.17
C PRO A 98 -34.07 -13.71 -1.79
N PRO A 99 -34.81 -14.02 -2.87
CA PRO A 99 -35.75 -13.08 -3.46
C PRO A 99 -36.93 -12.84 -2.50
N GLY A 100 -37.33 -11.58 -2.33
CA GLY A 100 -38.57 -11.20 -1.61
C GLY A 100 -38.44 -10.72 -0.17
N MET A 101 -37.22 -10.50 0.36
CA MET A 101 -37.05 -9.80 1.63
C MET A 101 -37.55 -8.35 1.56
N SER A 102 -38.14 -7.85 2.64
CA SER A 102 -38.51 -6.43 2.77
C SER A 102 -37.27 -5.54 2.96
N THR A 103 -37.41 -4.25 2.68
CA THR A 103 -36.36 -3.25 2.84
C THR A 103 -35.81 -3.17 4.27
N ASP A 104 -36.69 -3.32 5.28
CA ASP A 104 -36.31 -3.36 6.69
C ASP A 104 -35.54 -4.64 7.05
N ALA A 105 -35.96 -5.80 6.54
CA ALA A 105 -35.27 -7.07 6.77
C ALA A 105 -33.87 -7.05 6.13
N LEU A 106 -33.75 -6.53 4.90
CA LEU A 106 -32.46 -6.32 4.23
C LEU A 106 -31.54 -5.40 5.03
N SER A 107 -32.08 -4.30 5.59
CA SER A 107 -31.29 -3.35 6.38
C SER A 107 -30.76 -3.98 7.68
N GLN A 108 -31.57 -4.80 8.36
CA GLN A 108 -31.14 -5.54 9.55
C GLN A 108 -30.08 -6.59 9.21
N GLU A 109 -30.25 -7.33 8.11
CA GLU A 109 -29.27 -8.33 7.68
C GLU A 109 -27.94 -7.69 7.26
N ILE A 110 -27.98 -6.54 6.57
CA ILE A 110 -26.77 -5.74 6.25
C ILE A 110 -26.00 -5.39 7.52
N LEU A 111 -26.67 -4.97 8.59
CA LEU A 111 -26.02 -4.66 9.87
C LEU A 111 -25.39 -5.89 10.51
N GLN A 112 -26.08 -7.03 10.51
CA GLN A 112 -25.57 -8.29 11.06
C GLN A 112 -24.37 -8.84 10.28
N VAL A 113 -24.46 -8.83 8.95
CA VAL A 113 -23.36 -9.28 8.08
C VAL A 113 -22.16 -8.35 8.22
N SER A 114 -22.39 -7.04 8.35
CA SER A 114 -21.31 -6.07 8.56
C SER A 114 -20.57 -6.29 9.88
N SER A 115 -21.25 -6.67 10.97
CA SER A 115 -20.57 -6.99 12.24
C SER A 115 -19.78 -8.29 12.13
N GLN A 116 -20.35 -9.33 11.52
CA GLN A 116 -19.66 -10.59 11.27
C GLN A 116 -18.41 -10.40 10.39
N LEU A 117 -18.49 -9.52 9.37
CA LEU A 117 -17.37 -9.18 8.50
C LEU A 117 -16.22 -8.54 9.30
N LEU A 118 -16.54 -7.60 10.20
CA LEU A 118 -15.55 -6.96 11.06
C LEU A 118 -14.88 -7.98 12.01
N ASP A 119 -15.66 -8.87 12.62
CA ASP A 119 -15.13 -9.90 13.51
C ASP A 119 -14.21 -10.88 12.78
N LYS A 120 -14.59 -11.31 11.57
CA LYS A 120 -13.78 -12.22 10.75
C LYS A 120 -12.51 -11.56 10.22
N SER A 121 -12.60 -10.30 9.80
CA SER A 121 -11.43 -9.52 9.40
C SER A 121 -10.45 -9.34 10.58
N ARG A 122 -10.97 -9.03 11.78
CA ARG A 122 -10.15 -8.93 13.00
C ARG A 122 -9.50 -10.27 13.35
N GLN A 123 -10.25 -11.38 13.25
CA GLN A 123 -9.72 -12.72 13.47
C GLN A 123 -8.58 -13.06 12.49
N ALA A 124 -8.75 -12.73 11.20
CA ALA A 124 -7.72 -12.95 10.19
C ALA A 124 -6.44 -12.17 10.51
N GLN A 125 -6.56 -10.92 10.97
CA GLN A 125 -5.43 -10.09 11.36
C GLN A 125 -4.71 -10.63 12.61
N GLN A 126 -5.45 -11.02 13.64
CA GLN A 126 -4.88 -11.62 14.85
C GLN A 126 -4.09 -12.89 14.56
N GLU A 127 -4.60 -13.77 13.69
CA GLU A 127 -3.89 -15.00 13.31
C GLU A 127 -2.64 -14.72 12.46
N ARG A 128 -2.63 -13.65 11.63
CA ARG A 128 -1.41 -13.21 10.92
C ARG A 128 -0.36 -12.69 11.87
N GLU A 129 -0.77 -11.89 12.85
CA GLU A 129 0.13 -11.34 13.86
C GLU A 129 0.73 -12.46 14.71
N ARG A 130 -0.08 -13.43 15.16
CA ARG A 130 0.41 -14.65 15.82
C ARG A 130 1.43 -15.41 14.96
N ALA A 131 1.15 -15.58 13.66
CA ALA A 131 2.09 -16.26 12.78
C ALA A 131 3.44 -15.51 12.66
N ARG A 132 3.42 -14.17 12.70
CA ARG A 132 4.63 -13.34 12.72
C ARG A 132 5.36 -13.42 14.05
N GLU A 133 4.66 -13.30 15.17
CA GLU A 133 5.25 -13.46 16.51
C GLU A 133 5.93 -14.82 16.69
N ILE A 134 5.35 -15.89 16.15
CA ILE A 134 5.96 -17.23 16.14
C ILE A 134 7.23 -17.24 15.28
N ALA A 135 7.20 -16.62 14.09
CA ALA A 135 8.36 -16.53 13.21
C ALA A 135 9.50 -15.70 13.83
N ASP A 136 9.17 -14.61 14.52
CA ASP A 136 10.14 -13.75 15.18
C ASP A 136 10.75 -14.45 16.41
N SER A 137 9.92 -15.11 17.23
CA SER A 137 10.39 -15.88 18.39
C SER A 137 11.26 -17.08 18.01
N LEU A 138 11.02 -17.71 16.86
CA LEU A 138 11.86 -18.79 16.32
C LEU A 138 13.34 -18.41 16.20
N SER A 139 13.64 -17.14 15.93
CA SER A 139 15.03 -16.65 15.86
C SER A 139 15.71 -16.56 17.23
N GLN A 140 14.94 -16.41 18.31
CA GLN A 140 15.43 -16.18 19.67
C GLN A 140 15.46 -17.47 20.52
N LEU A 141 14.60 -18.44 20.21
CA LEU A 141 14.49 -19.71 20.96
C LEU A 141 15.83 -20.47 21.13
N PRO A 142 16.70 -20.62 20.11
CA PRO A 142 17.97 -21.34 20.27
C PRO A 142 18.91 -20.70 21.29
N GLN A 143 18.94 -19.37 21.34
CA GLN A 143 19.75 -18.62 22.30
C GLN A 143 19.21 -18.81 23.72
N GLN A 144 17.90 -18.66 23.91
CA GLN A 144 17.24 -18.88 25.20
C GLN A 144 17.44 -20.31 25.72
N GLN A 145 17.36 -21.32 24.84
CA GLN A 145 17.60 -22.71 25.22
C GLN A 145 19.06 -22.94 25.65
N THR A 146 20.01 -22.33 24.94
CA THR A 146 21.44 -22.43 25.29
C THR A 146 21.72 -21.79 26.65
N ASP A 147 21.16 -20.61 26.91
CA ASP A 147 21.35 -19.89 28.17
C ASP A 147 20.67 -20.60 29.35
N ALA A 148 19.46 -21.11 29.18
CA ALA A 148 18.77 -21.92 30.20
C ALA A 148 19.55 -23.22 30.52
N ARG A 149 20.09 -23.91 29.50
CA ARG A 149 20.93 -25.10 29.69
C ARG A 149 22.24 -24.77 30.40
N ARG A 150 22.86 -23.62 30.12
CA ARG A 150 24.06 -23.15 30.83
C ARG A 150 23.78 -22.89 32.31
N GLN A 151 22.69 -22.17 32.61
CA GLN A 151 22.27 -21.88 33.99
C GLN A 151 21.95 -23.17 34.76
N LEU A 152 21.27 -24.12 34.12
CA LEU A 152 20.96 -25.42 34.71
C LEU A 152 22.24 -26.17 35.09
N ASN A 153 23.21 -26.26 34.17
CA ASN A 153 24.49 -26.92 34.45
C ASN A 153 25.28 -26.23 35.57
N GLU A 154 25.22 -24.90 35.66
CA GLU A 154 25.88 -24.16 36.74
C GLU A 154 25.25 -24.46 38.11
N ILE A 155 23.92 -24.48 38.18
CA ILE A 155 23.19 -24.78 39.42
C ILE A 155 23.37 -26.24 39.82
N GLU A 156 23.31 -27.19 38.88
CA GLU A 156 23.58 -28.60 39.16
C GLU A 156 25.00 -28.82 39.70
N ARG A 157 26.00 -28.09 39.16
CA ARG A 157 27.36 -28.13 39.67
C ARG A 157 27.44 -27.58 41.11
N ARG A 158 26.72 -26.50 41.42
CA ARG A 158 26.65 -25.92 42.77
C ARG A 158 25.99 -26.87 43.77
N ILE A 159 24.88 -27.51 43.39
CA ILE A 159 24.20 -28.53 44.21
C ILE A 159 25.15 -29.69 44.52
N GLY A 160 25.93 -30.17 43.55
CA GLY A 160 26.91 -31.24 43.75
C GLY A 160 28.07 -30.87 44.68
N THR A 161 28.36 -29.58 44.86
CA THR A 161 29.41 -29.07 45.77
C THR A 161 28.89 -28.59 47.12
N ALA A 162 27.58 -28.38 47.27
CA ALA A 162 26.98 -27.88 48.49
C ALA A 162 26.87 -29.03 49.51
N SER A 163 27.63 -28.94 50.60
CA SER A 163 27.63 -29.95 51.67
C SER A 163 27.65 -29.26 53.04
N GLY A 164 26.61 -29.47 53.83
CA GLY A 164 26.51 -28.98 55.21
C GLY A 164 25.10 -29.13 55.79
N ASN A 165 25.00 -29.51 57.06
CA ASN A 165 23.73 -29.87 57.74
C ASN A 165 23.09 -28.72 58.53
N SER A 166 23.48 -27.46 58.27
CA SER A 166 22.85 -26.29 58.92
C SER A 166 21.45 -26.06 58.32
N PRO A 167 20.45 -25.62 59.11
CA PRO A 167 19.11 -25.28 58.60
C PRO A 167 19.15 -24.23 57.48
N LEU A 168 20.11 -23.29 57.51
CA LEU A 168 20.33 -22.34 56.41
C LEU A 168 20.83 -23.03 55.14
N ASN A 169 21.78 -23.97 55.25
CA ASN A 169 22.28 -24.73 54.11
C ASN A 169 21.20 -25.66 53.54
N GLN A 170 20.32 -26.20 54.39
CA GLN A 170 19.17 -27.00 53.95
C GLN A 170 18.18 -26.13 53.14
N ALA A 171 17.83 -24.94 53.63
CA ALA A 171 16.97 -23.99 52.90
C ALA A 171 17.59 -23.55 51.56
N GLN A 172 18.90 -23.26 51.53
CA GLN A 172 19.63 -22.91 50.30
C GLN A 172 19.68 -24.10 49.32
N ASN A 173 19.88 -25.33 49.81
CA ASN A 173 19.84 -26.53 48.97
C ASN A 173 18.46 -26.76 48.36
N LEU A 174 17.38 -26.55 49.12
CA LEU A 174 16.01 -26.65 48.62
C LEU A 174 15.71 -25.58 47.56
N SER A 175 16.19 -24.35 47.75
CA SER A 175 16.09 -23.28 46.76
C SER A 175 16.82 -23.63 45.46
N MET A 176 18.06 -24.11 45.54
CA MET A 176 18.81 -24.54 44.36
C MET A 176 18.17 -25.74 43.65
N GLN A 177 17.61 -26.71 44.39
CA GLN A 177 16.88 -27.84 43.81
C GLN A 177 15.58 -27.40 43.12
N ALA A 178 14.83 -26.48 43.72
CA ALA A 178 13.64 -25.89 43.10
C ALA A 178 13.99 -25.14 41.81
N GLU A 179 15.07 -24.36 41.82
CA GLU A 179 15.55 -23.61 40.67
C GLU A 179 16.08 -24.52 39.55
N SER A 180 16.81 -25.60 39.89
CA SER A 180 17.19 -26.64 38.93
C SER A 180 15.97 -27.29 38.27
N ALA A 181 14.95 -27.62 39.06
CA ALA A 181 13.71 -28.19 38.56
C ALA A 181 12.91 -27.21 37.67
N ARG A 182 12.96 -25.90 37.98
CA ARG A 182 12.39 -24.81 37.18
C ARG A 182 13.08 -24.67 35.84
N LEU A 183 14.41 -24.54 35.84
CA LEU A 183 15.22 -24.43 34.62
C LEU A 183 15.07 -25.68 33.74
N LYS A 184 14.97 -26.87 34.35
CA LYS A 184 14.74 -28.10 33.59
C LYS A 184 13.40 -28.07 32.86
N ALA A 185 12.32 -27.68 33.56
CA ALA A 185 11.02 -27.52 32.93
C ALA A 185 11.02 -26.40 31.87
N GLN A 186 11.79 -25.33 32.06
CA GLN A 186 11.95 -24.27 31.07
C GLN A 186 12.70 -24.73 29.82
N VAL A 187 13.75 -25.56 29.97
CA VAL A 187 14.45 -26.15 28.83
C VAL A 187 13.52 -27.08 28.04
N ASP A 188 12.76 -27.93 28.74
CA ASP A 188 11.76 -28.82 28.12
C ASP A 188 10.66 -28.00 27.41
N GLU A 189 10.18 -26.92 28.03
CA GLU A 189 9.23 -25.98 27.42
C GLU A 189 9.79 -25.38 26.13
N LEU A 190 11.01 -24.83 26.15
CA LEU A 190 11.63 -24.18 24.99
C LEU A 190 11.90 -25.15 23.85
N GLU A 191 12.27 -26.40 24.17
CA GLU A 191 12.46 -27.46 23.19
C GLU A 191 11.14 -27.83 22.51
N LEU A 192 10.07 -28.01 23.28
CA LEU A 192 8.72 -28.23 22.74
C LEU A 192 8.18 -27.00 22.00
N ALA A 193 8.53 -25.79 22.44
CA ALA A 193 8.19 -24.55 21.75
C ALA A 193 8.81 -24.53 20.35
N GLN A 194 10.08 -24.93 20.22
CA GLN A 194 10.78 -25.03 18.94
C GLN A 194 10.20 -26.11 18.04
N LEU A 195 9.97 -27.32 18.57
CA LEU A 195 9.38 -28.43 17.81
C LEU A 195 7.96 -28.13 17.33
N SER A 196 7.16 -27.45 18.17
CA SER A 196 5.80 -27.06 17.83
C SER A 196 5.71 -25.78 17.00
N ALA A 197 6.79 -25.00 16.87
CA ALA A 197 6.74 -23.67 16.25
C ALA A 197 6.26 -23.73 14.79
N ASN A 198 6.81 -24.64 13.98
CA ASN A 198 6.37 -24.79 12.59
C ASN A 198 4.88 -25.21 12.51
N ASN A 199 4.47 -26.17 13.33
CA ASN A 199 3.07 -26.61 13.42
C ASN A 199 2.13 -25.46 13.81
N ARG A 200 2.51 -24.65 14.81
CA ARG A 200 1.75 -23.47 15.26
C ARG A 200 1.68 -22.41 14.18
N GLN A 201 2.78 -22.15 13.49
CA GLN A 201 2.86 -21.17 12.38
C GLN A 201 1.97 -21.61 11.21
N GLU A 202 2.03 -22.87 10.81
CA GLU A 202 1.17 -23.42 9.74
C GLU A 202 -0.31 -23.37 10.13
N LEU A 203 -0.66 -23.73 11.37
CA LEU A 203 -2.04 -23.63 11.86
C LEU A 203 -2.55 -22.18 11.88
N ALA A 204 -1.74 -21.24 12.36
CA ALA A 204 -2.08 -19.81 12.37
C ALA A 204 -2.27 -19.28 10.93
N ARG A 205 -1.39 -19.69 10.00
CA ARG A 205 -1.52 -19.36 8.57
C ARG A 205 -2.82 -19.91 7.98
N MET A 206 -3.14 -21.19 8.19
CA MET A 206 -4.37 -21.81 7.68
C MET A 206 -5.63 -21.17 8.30
N ARG A 207 -5.60 -20.82 9.59
CA ARG A 207 -6.70 -20.10 10.26
C ARG A 207 -6.89 -18.69 9.72
N SER A 208 -5.79 -17.99 9.48
CA SER A 208 -5.81 -16.67 8.84
C SER A 208 -6.43 -16.75 7.43
N GLU A 209 -5.97 -17.70 6.62
CA GLU A 209 -6.49 -17.92 5.26
C GLU A 209 -7.98 -18.24 5.28
N LEU A 210 -8.42 -19.08 6.22
CA LEU A 210 -9.83 -19.42 6.38
C LEU A 210 -10.67 -18.21 6.78
N ALA A 211 -10.21 -17.43 7.76
CA ALA A 211 -10.90 -16.22 8.20
C ALA A 211 -10.95 -15.15 7.08
N GLU A 212 -9.89 -15.05 6.28
CA GLU A 212 -9.82 -14.16 5.12
C GLU A 212 -10.81 -14.59 4.03
N LYS A 213 -10.85 -15.87 3.65
CA LYS A 213 -11.85 -16.37 2.69
C LYS A 213 -13.28 -16.16 3.20
N GLN A 214 -13.54 -16.40 4.48
CA GLN A 214 -14.84 -16.12 5.10
C GLN A 214 -15.19 -14.63 5.04
N SER A 215 -14.23 -13.75 5.31
CA SER A 215 -14.39 -12.30 5.19
C SER A 215 -14.72 -11.88 3.76
N GLN A 216 -14.04 -12.46 2.76
CA GLN A 216 -14.31 -12.17 1.35
C GLN A 216 -15.73 -12.60 0.93
N GLN A 217 -16.19 -13.77 1.39
CA GLN A 217 -17.56 -14.22 1.15
C GLN A 217 -18.61 -13.32 1.81
N LEU A 218 -18.38 -12.91 3.06
CA LEU A 218 -19.28 -11.99 3.76
C LEU A 218 -19.32 -10.62 3.08
N ASP A 219 -18.18 -10.12 2.59
CA ASP A 219 -18.13 -8.86 1.84
C ASP A 219 -18.91 -8.97 0.51
N ALA A 220 -18.75 -10.08 -0.24
CA ALA A 220 -19.52 -10.33 -1.45
C ALA A 220 -21.03 -10.44 -1.18
N TRP A 221 -21.43 -11.12 -0.09
CA TRP A 221 -22.83 -11.19 0.35
C TRP A 221 -23.37 -9.82 0.75
N LEU A 222 -22.59 -9.03 1.49
CA LEU A 222 -22.95 -7.68 1.90
C LEU A 222 -23.19 -6.77 0.69
N GLN A 223 -22.33 -6.86 -0.33
CA GLN A 223 -22.51 -6.14 -1.59
C GLN A 223 -23.80 -6.58 -2.30
N ALA A 224 -24.06 -7.88 -2.39
CA ALA A 224 -25.28 -8.40 -3.00
C ALA A 224 -26.55 -7.91 -2.26
N LEU A 225 -26.55 -7.91 -0.93
CA LEU A 225 -27.64 -7.37 -0.11
C LEU A 225 -27.87 -5.88 -0.37
N ARG A 226 -26.80 -5.08 -0.40
CA ARG A 226 -26.87 -3.64 -0.69
C ARG A 226 -27.44 -3.39 -2.08
N ASN A 227 -27.00 -4.15 -3.09
CA ASN A 227 -27.49 -4.02 -4.45
C ASN A 227 -28.98 -4.37 -4.56
N GLN A 228 -29.43 -5.43 -3.86
CA GLN A 228 -30.85 -5.75 -3.79
C GLN A 228 -31.65 -4.63 -3.12
N LEU A 229 -31.18 -4.10 -1.98
CA LEU A 229 -31.85 -3.00 -1.29
C LEU A 229 -31.96 -1.75 -2.18
N ASN A 230 -30.89 -1.39 -2.87
CA ASN A 230 -30.89 -0.25 -3.80
C ASN A 230 -31.85 -0.47 -4.97
N SER A 231 -31.88 -1.69 -5.54
CA SER A 231 -32.81 -2.03 -6.62
C SER A 231 -34.28 -1.97 -6.18
N GLN A 232 -34.59 -2.34 -4.93
CA GLN A 232 -35.94 -2.24 -4.37
C GLN A 232 -36.33 -0.77 -4.17
N ARG A 233 -35.46 0.04 -3.55
CA ARG A 233 -35.69 1.47 -3.38
C ARG A 233 -35.89 2.20 -4.71
N GLN A 234 -35.13 1.81 -5.74
CA GLN A 234 -35.30 2.36 -7.09
C GLN A 234 -36.69 2.04 -7.65
N ARG A 235 -37.14 0.77 -7.59
CA ARG A 235 -38.46 0.37 -8.08
C ARG A 235 -39.59 1.03 -7.29
N GLU A 236 -39.41 1.21 -5.98
CA GLU A 236 -40.36 1.93 -5.13
C GLU A 236 -40.48 3.40 -5.55
N ALA A 237 -39.34 4.06 -5.82
CA ALA A 237 -39.33 5.43 -6.31
C ALA A 237 -39.94 5.56 -7.71
N GLU A 238 -39.65 4.65 -8.64
CA GLU A 238 -40.24 4.64 -9.99
C GLU A 238 -41.76 4.48 -9.94
N ARG A 239 -42.28 3.55 -9.11
CA ARG A 239 -43.73 3.38 -8.91
C ARG A 239 -44.37 4.60 -8.27
N ALA A 240 -43.70 5.23 -7.31
CA ALA A 240 -44.18 6.46 -6.70
C ALA A 240 -44.32 7.56 -7.76
N LEU A 241 -43.33 7.72 -8.64
CA LEU A 241 -43.39 8.68 -9.76
C LEU A 241 -44.53 8.37 -10.73
N GLU A 242 -44.64 7.13 -11.20
CA GLU A 242 -45.70 6.71 -12.12
C GLU A 242 -47.09 6.94 -11.51
N SER A 243 -47.28 6.62 -10.22
CA SER A 243 -48.55 6.87 -9.53
C SER A 243 -48.89 8.36 -9.47
N THR A 244 -47.90 9.22 -9.28
CA THR A 244 -48.10 10.68 -9.27
C THR A 244 -48.32 11.26 -10.67
N GLU A 245 -47.70 10.68 -11.71
CA GLU A 245 -47.92 11.08 -13.11
C GLU A 245 -49.33 10.69 -13.58
N LEU A 246 -49.81 9.49 -13.24
CA LEU A 246 -51.19 9.08 -13.53
C LEU A 246 -52.21 9.97 -12.81
N LEU A 247 -51.94 10.39 -11.58
CA LEU A 247 -52.79 11.36 -10.88
C LEU A 247 -52.82 12.72 -11.60
N ALA A 248 -51.71 13.13 -12.22
CA ALA A 248 -51.62 14.35 -12.99
C ALA A 248 -52.37 14.29 -14.33
N GLU A 249 -52.26 13.17 -15.06
CA GLU A 249 -52.98 12.96 -16.32
C GLU A 249 -54.51 12.98 -16.14
N ASN A 250 -54.99 12.52 -14.98
CA ASN A 250 -56.41 12.53 -14.64
C ASN A 250 -56.95 13.89 -14.17
N SER A 251 -56.07 14.86 -13.89
CA SER A 251 -56.44 16.19 -13.42
C SER A 251 -56.29 17.24 -14.53
N ALA A 252 -57.36 17.99 -14.83
CA ALA A 252 -57.34 19.09 -15.79
C ALA A 252 -56.70 20.36 -15.17
N ASP A 253 -55.86 21.05 -15.94
CA ASP A 253 -55.18 22.32 -15.60
C ASP A 253 -54.33 22.30 -14.30
N LEU A 254 -53.13 21.71 -14.40
CA LEU A 254 -52.09 21.80 -13.37
C LEU A 254 -51.28 23.10 -13.51
N PRO A 255 -51.07 23.85 -12.41
CA PRO A 255 -50.19 25.02 -12.40
C PRO A 255 -48.76 24.69 -12.87
N PRO A 256 -48.07 25.61 -13.56
CA PRO A 256 -46.72 25.39 -14.07
C PRO A 256 -45.72 25.01 -12.97
N GLY A 257 -45.89 25.56 -11.75
CA GLY A 257 -45.04 25.23 -10.60
C GLY A 257 -45.11 23.75 -10.16
N ILE A 258 -46.25 23.06 -10.36
CA ILE A 258 -46.40 21.63 -10.06
C ILE A 258 -45.80 20.78 -11.20
N ILE A 259 -45.93 21.24 -12.44
CA ILE A 259 -45.34 20.58 -13.62
C ILE A 259 -43.80 20.60 -13.55
N GLU A 260 -43.21 21.71 -13.06
CA GLU A 260 -41.76 21.77 -12.83
C GLU A 260 -41.28 20.74 -11.78
N GLN A 261 -42.07 20.49 -10.72
CA GLN A 261 -41.69 19.48 -9.72
C GLN A 261 -41.67 18.05 -10.29
N PHE A 262 -42.53 17.73 -11.26
CA PHE A 262 -42.45 16.44 -11.98
C PHE A 262 -41.12 16.28 -12.70
N LYS A 263 -40.64 17.34 -13.39
CA LYS A 263 -39.34 17.32 -14.06
C LYS A 263 -38.20 17.12 -13.07
N VAL A 264 -38.20 17.85 -11.96
CA VAL A 264 -37.19 17.72 -10.90
C VAL A 264 -37.19 16.30 -10.33
N ASN A 265 -38.36 15.74 -10.04
CA ASN A 265 -38.47 14.38 -9.52
C ASN A 265 -37.95 13.32 -10.49
N ARG A 266 -38.22 13.49 -11.80
CA ARG A 266 -37.68 12.62 -12.85
C ARG A 266 -36.16 12.73 -12.97
N GLU A 267 -35.60 13.94 -12.90
CA GLU A 267 -34.16 14.17 -12.87
C GLU A 267 -33.49 13.53 -11.64
N LEU A 268 -34.11 13.64 -10.45
CA LEU A 268 -33.60 13.03 -9.23
C LEU A 268 -33.62 11.49 -9.30
N SER A 269 -34.66 10.89 -9.86
CA SER A 269 -34.72 9.44 -10.08
C SER A 269 -33.66 8.97 -11.09
N GLN A 270 -33.45 9.72 -12.18
CA GLN A 270 -32.36 9.45 -13.12
C GLN A 270 -30.98 9.57 -12.46
N ALA A 271 -30.76 10.59 -11.63
CA ALA A 271 -29.53 10.76 -10.88
C ALA A 271 -29.29 9.60 -9.90
N LEU A 272 -30.34 9.11 -9.24
CA LEU A 272 -30.25 7.96 -8.33
C LEU A 272 -29.84 6.69 -9.07
N ASN A 273 -30.38 6.46 -10.27
CA ASN A 273 -29.99 5.34 -11.12
C ASN A 273 -28.53 5.45 -11.59
N GLN A 274 -28.11 6.63 -12.05
CA GLN A 274 -26.71 6.88 -12.43
C GLN A 274 -25.76 6.64 -11.26
N GLN A 275 -26.14 7.05 -10.05
CA GLN A 275 -25.36 6.84 -8.84
C GLN A 275 -25.24 5.35 -8.48
N ALA A 276 -26.33 4.58 -8.58
CA ALA A 276 -26.30 3.13 -8.35
C ALA A 276 -25.35 2.42 -9.32
N GLN A 277 -25.44 2.74 -10.62
CA GLN A 277 -24.55 2.19 -11.64
C GLN A 277 -23.07 2.56 -11.39
N ARG A 278 -22.81 3.78 -10.93
CA ARG A 278 -21.45 4.21 -10.57
C ARG A 278 -20.92 3.45 -9.35
N MET A 279 -21.75 3.19 -8.36
CA MET A 279 -21.36 2.41 -7.20
C MET A 279 -20.96 0.97 -7.59
N ASP A 280 -21.69 0.34 -8.51
CA ASP A 280 -21.32 -0.98 -9.04
C ASP A 280 -19.98 -0.95 -9.81
N LEU A 281 -19.75 0.10 -10.59
CA LEU A 281 -18.48 0.29 -11.30
C LEU A 281 -17.30 0.45 -10.32
N VAL A 282 -17.45 1.30 -9.29
CA VAL A 282 -16.42 1.53 -8.26
C VAL A 282 -16.11 0.23 -7.51
N ALA A 283 -17.14 -0.55 -7.14
CA ALA A 283 -16.96 -1.85 -6.49
C ALA A 283 -16.24 -2.86 -7.40
N SER A 284 -16.53 -2.88 -8.70
CA SER A 284 -15.81 -3.70 -9.67
C SER A 284 -14.34 -3.27 -9.82
N GLN A 285 -14.08 -1.96 -9.91
CA GLN A 285 -12.73 -1.41 -10.01
C GLN A 285 -11.90 -1.71 -8.76
N GLN A 286 -12.49 -1.64 -7.57
CA GLN A 286 -11.81 -1.97 -6.32
C GLN A 286 -11.40 -3.45 -6.27
N ARG A 287 -12.27 -4.36 -6.72
CA ARG A 287 -11.94 -5.79 -6.86
C ARG A 287 -10.81 -6.01 -7.87
N GLN A 288 -10.86 -5.31 -9.00
CA GLN A 288 -9.80 -5.36 -10.02
C GLN A 288 -8.46 -4.86 -9.46
N ALA A 289 -8.44 -3.70 -8.79
CA ALA A 289 -7.24 -3.13 -8.19
C ALA A 289 -6.63 -4.06 -7.14
N THR A 290 -7.46 -4.69 -6.30
CA THR A 290 -7.02 -5.66 -5.30
C THR A 290 -6.42 -6.91 -5.94
N SER A 291 -7.09 -7.47 -6.96
CA SER A 291 -6.60 -8.64 -7.71
C SER A 291 -5.27 -8.34 -8.42
N GLN A 292 -5.18 -7.18 -9.09
CA GLN A 292 -3.96 -6.71 -9.73
C GLN A 292 -2.83 -6.50 -8.73
N THR A 293 -3.11 -5.92 -7.56
CA THR A 293 -2.12 -5.75 -6.49
C THR A 293 -1.55 -7.09 -6.04
N LEU A 294 -2.40 -8.11 -5.89
CA LEU A 294 -1.95 -9.46 -5.54
C LEU A 294 -1.04 -10.05 -6.63
N GLN A 295 -1.43 -9.93 -7.90
CA GLN A 295 -0.61 -10.39 -9.04
C GLN A 295 0.76 -9.68 -9.07
N VAL A 296 0.80 -8.36 -8.88
CA VAL A 296 2.05 -7.58 -8.84
C VAL A 296 2.93 -8.01 -7.66
N ARG A 297 2.37 -8.24 -6.47
CA ARG A 297 3.13 -8.74 -5.30
C ARG A 297 3.66 -10.16 -5.51
N GLN A 298 2.90 -11.02 -6.16
CA GLN A 298 3.37 -12.36 -6.54
C GLN A 298 4.52 -12.28 -7.56
N ALA A 299 4.41 -11.39 -8.55
CA ALA A 299 5.49 -11.11 -9.50
C ALA A 299 6.73 -10.56 -8.80
N LEU A 300 6.58 -9.67 -7.81
CA LEU A 300 7.68 -9.17 -7.00
C LEU A 300 8.39 -10.27 -6.22
N ASN A 301 7.63 -11.14 -5.55
CA ASN A 301 8.20 -12.23 -4.74
C ASN A 301 8.94 -13.23 -5.63
N THR A 302 8.33 -13.61 -6.76
CA THR A 302 8.99 -14.49 -7.74
C THR A 302 10.25 -13.84 -8.33
N LEU A 303 10.23 -12.54 -8.62
CA LEU A 303 11.41 -11.80 -9.06
C LEU A 303 12.51 -11.81 -7.98
N ARG A 304 12.17 -11.61 -6.70
CA ARG A 304 13.13 -11.68 -5.59
C ARG A 304 13.73 -13.06 -5.37
N GLU A 305 12.92 -14.12 -5.47
CA GLU A 305 13.37 -15.50 -5.29
C GLU A 305 14.20 -15.97 -6.49
N GLN A 306 13.73 -15.70 -7.71
CA GLN A 306 14.41 -16.10 -8.94
C GLN A 306 15.63 -15.23 -9.26
N SER A 307 15.71 -13.99 -8.77
CA SER A 307 16.88 -13.13 -8.97
C SER A 307 18.16 -13.69 -8.35
N GLN A 308 18.04 -14.49 -7.29
CA GLN A 308 19.16 -15.19 -6.67
C GLN A 308 19.79 -16.23 -7.63
N TRP A 309 19.03 -16.71 -8.61
CA TRP A 309 19.44 -17.73 -9.58
C TRP A 309 19.76 -17.17 -10.97
N LEU A 310 19.57 -15.86 -11.18
CA LEU A 310 19.81 -15.18 -12.47
C LEU A 310 21.25 -15.31 -12.99
N GLY A 311 22.22 -15.52 -12.09
CA GLY A 311 23.61 -15.78 -12.48
C GLY A 311 23.83 -17.10 -13.22
N VAL A 312 22.85 -18.02 -13.20
CA VAL A 312 23.00 -19.40 -13.72
C VAL A 312 22.33 -19.59 -15.09
N SER A 313 21.33 -18.79 -15.47
CA SER A 313 20.71 -18.91 -16.80
C SER A 313 20.10 -17.61 -17.33
N ASN A 314 20.40 -17.26 -18.59
CA ASN A 314 19.84 -16.10 -19.28
C ASN A 314 18.33 -16.24 -19.59
N MET A 315 17.82 -17.47 -19.74
CA MET A 315 16.40 -17.73 -20.05
C MET A 315 15.44 -17.29 -18.94
N LEU A 316 15.88 -17.34 -17.67
CA LEU A 316 15.09 -16.87 -16.53
C LEU A 316 14.93 -15.34 -16.55
N GLY A 317 15.96 -14.61 -17.01
CA GLY A 317 15.90 -13.16 -17.16
C GLY A 317 14.87 -12.71 -18.19
N GLU A 318 14.75 -13.43 -19.31
CA GLU A 318 13.77 -13.15 -20.36
C GLU A 318 12.33 -13.47 -19.92
N ALA A 319 12.12 -14.60 -19.23
CA ALA A 319 10.81 -14.96 -18.68
C ALA A 319 10.33 -13.95 -17.61
N LEU A 320 11.22 -13.52 -16.72
CA LEU A 320 10.91 -12.49 -15.71
C LEU A 320 10.60 -11.14 -16.35
N ARG A 321 11.34 -10.74 -17.39
CA ARG A 321 11.08 -9.49 -18.12
C ARG A 321 9.75 -9.53 -18.88
N ALA A 322 9.42 -10.68 -19.49
CA ALA A 322 8.12 -10.90 -20.12
C ALA A 322 6.98 -10.82 -19.09
N GLN A 323 7.17 -11.33 -17.87
CA GLN A 323 6.19 -11.23 -16.80
C GLN A 323 6.04 -9.78 -16.29
N VAL A 324 7.14 -9.03 -16.17
CA VAL A 324 7.12 -7.60 -15.80
C VAL A 324 6.44 -6.76 -16.89
N SER A 325 6.68 -7.06 -18.17
CA SER A 325 6.04 -6.35 -19.30
C SER A 325 4.52 -6.57 -19.38
N ARG A 326 4.00 -7.62 -18.73
CA ARG A 326 2.57 -7.93 -18.66
C ARG A 326 1.87 -7.31 -17.44
N LEU A 327 2.60 -6.56 -16.61
CA LEU A 327 2.01 -5.92 -15.43
C LEU A 327 1.00 -4.84 -15.85
N PRO A 328 -0.02 -4.56 -15.02
CA PRO A 328 -1.00 -3.52 -15.29
C PRO A 328 -0.35 -2.14 -15.42
N GLU A 329 -0.97 -1.27 -16.21
CA GLU A 329 -0.55 0.14 -16.28
C GLU A 329 -0.76 0.84 -14.93
N MET A 330 0.07 1.85 -14.66
CA MET A 330 0.02 2.61 -13.42
C MET A 330 -1.31 3.39 -13.31
N PRO A 331 -2.08 3.23 -12.22
CA PRO A 331 -3.35 3.92 -12.06
C PRO A 331 -3.14 5.45 -11.98
N LYS A 332 -4.09 6.22 -12.51
CA LYS A 332 -4.02 7.70 -12.54
C LYS A 332 -4.80 8.31 -11.37
N PRO A 333 -4.15 8.82 -10.31
CA PRO A 333 -4.84 9.27 -9.08
C PRO A 333 -5.70 10.53 -9.26
N GLN A 334 -5.38 11.38 -10.22
CA GLN A 334 -6.04 12.69 -10.42
C GLN A 334 -7.54 12.58 -10.74
N GLN A 335 -7.96 11.54 -11.47
CA GLN A 335 -9.36 11.35 -11.88
C GLN A 335 -10.29 11.13 -10.67
N LEU A 336 -9.84 10.35 -9.69
CA LEU A 336 -10.60 10.05 -8.47
C LEU A 336 -10.77 11.30 -7.59
N ASP A 337 -9.76 12.16 -7.52
CA ASP A 337 -9.83 13.40 -6.74
C ASP A 337 -10.83 14.40 -7.33
N THR A 338 -10.86 14.53 -8.66
CA THR A 338 -11.90 15.32 -9.34
C THR A 338 -13.30 14.75 -9.14
N GLU A 339 -13.46 13.42 -9.17
CA GLU A 339 -14.76 12.77 -8.97
C GLU A 339 -15.26 12.96 -7.53
N MET A 340 -14.40 12.83 -6.52
CA MET A 340 -14.75 13.12 -5.12
C MET A 340 -15.18 14.58 -4.93
N ALA A 341 -14.49 15.53 -5.58
CA ALA A 341 -14.86 16.94 -5.53
C ALA A 341 -16.23 17.18 -6.17
N GLN A 342 -16.49 16.59 -7.35
CA GLN A 342 -17.79 16.66 -8.00
C GLN A 342 -18.89 16.07 -7.11
N LEU A 343 -18.66 14.93 -6.45
CA LEU A 343 -19.66 14.31 -5.60
C LEU A 343 -20.03 15.17 -4.40
N ARG A 344 -19.06 15.85 -3.79
CA ARG A 344 -19.30 16.81 -2.70
C ARG A 344 -20.14 18.00 -3.15
N VAL A 345 -19.90 18.50 -4.36
CA VAL A 345 -20.72 19.57 -4.96
C VAL A 345 -22.16 19.10 -5.21
N HIS A 346 -22.34 17.89 -5.74
CA HIS A 346 -23.69 17.31 -5.93
C HIS A 346 -24.41 17.14 -4.60
N ARG A 347 -23.71 16.68 -3.56
CA ARG A 347 -24.25 16.60 -2.20
C ARG A 347 -24.74 17.96 -1.69
N MET A 348 -23.93 19.01 -1.79
CA MET A 348 -24.35 20.37 -1.41
C MET A 348 -25.59 20.82 -2.19
N ARG A 349 -25.65 20.53 -3.50
CA ARG A 349 -26.84 20.81 -4.32
C ARG A 349 -28.08 20.07 -3.82
N TYR A 350 -27.97 18.80 -3.42
CA TYR A 350 -29.10 18.04 -2.89
C TYR A 350 -29.53 18.52 -1.50
N GLU A 351 -28.59 18.91 -0.63
CA GLU A 351 -28.88 19.55 0.66
C GLU A 351 -29.62 20.88 0.46
N ASP A 352 -29.20 21.69 -0.51
CA ASP A 352 -29.88 22.94 -0.87
C ASP A 352 -31.31 22.70 -1.38
N LEU A 353 -31.52 21.68 -2.23
CA LEU A 353 -32.87 21.31 -2.69
C LEU A 353 -33.75 20.82 -1.54
N LEU A 354 -33.19 20.07 -0.60
CA LEU A 354 -33.89 19.63 0.60
C LEU A 354 -34.31 20.82 1.48
N ASN A 355 -33.41 21.80 1.64
CA ASN A 355 -33.67 23.03 2.39
C ASN A 355 -34.71 23.95 1.73
N LYS A 356 -34.89 23.86 0.40
CA LYS A 356 -35.90 24.60 -0.35
C LYS A 356 -37.31 23.99 -0.29
N GLN A 357 -37.47 22.74 0.15
CA GLN A 357 -38.79 22.10 0.28
C GLN A 357 -39.86 22.90 1.04
N PRO A 358 -39.60 23.54 2.20
CA PRO A 358 -40.61 24.34 2.89
C PRO A 358 -41.10 25.55 2.07
N GLN A 359 -40.26 26.08 1.18
CA GLN A 359 -40.62 27.18 0.26
C GLN A 359 -41.49 26.67 -0.89
N LEU A 360 -41.21 25.44 -1.39
CA LEU A 360 -42.00 24.79 -2.44
C LEU A 360 -43.44 24.45 -1.98
N ARG A 361 -43.66 24.23 -0.69
CA ARG A 361 -45.02 24.07 -0.13
C ARG A 361 -45.87 25.35 -0.19
N GLN A 362 -45.24 26.51 -0.39
CA GLN A 362 -45.92 27.81 -0.46
C GLN A 362 -46.23 28.25 -1.91
N ILE A 363 -46.02 27.36 -2.90
CA ILE A 363 -46.38 27.64 -4.30
C ILE A 363 -47.87 27.97 -4.39
N ARG A 364 -48.18 29.10 -5.02
CA ARG A 364 -49.55 29.55 -5.33
C ARG A 364 -49.83 29.38 -6.82
N GLN A 365 -51.11 29.42 -7.19
CA GLN A 365 -51.51 29.48 -8.61
C GLN A 365 -51.07 30.81 -9.24
N ASP A 366 -50.96 30.85 -10.57
CA ASP A 366 -50.56 32.06 -11.33
C ASP A 366 -51.46 33.27 -11.06
N ASP A 367 -52.73 33.03 -10.69
CA ASP A 367 -53.71 34.05 -10.29
C ASP A 367 -53.59 34.51 -8.81
N GLY A 368 -52.60 34.00 -8.07
CA GLY A 368 -52.38 34.29 -6.66
C GLY A 368 -53.31 33.56 -5.67
N GLN A 369 -54.23 32.72 -6.17
CA GLN A 369 -55.14 31.90 -5.36
C GLN A 369 -54.43 30.68 -4.73
N THR A 370 -54.99 30.17 -3.64
CA THR A 370 -54.52 28.94 -2.98
C THR A 370 -54.83 27.73 -3.84
N LEU A 371 -53.91 26.75 -3.89
CA LEU A 371 -54.09 25.49 -4.60
C LEU A 371 -55.39 24.78 -4.19
N THR A 372 -56.04 24.10 -5.14
CA THR A 372 -57.21 23.26 -4.83
C THR A 372 -56.79 22.08 -3.94
N SER A 373 -57.76 21.46 -3.24
CA SER A 373 -57.48 20.32 -2.35
C SER A 373 -56.89 19.10 -3.08
N GLU A 374 -57.17 18.93 -4.38
CA GLU A 374 -56.55 17.89 -5.20
C GLU A 374 -55.14 18.27 -5.63
N GLN A 375 -54.93 19.52 -6.06
CA GLN A 375 -53.60 20.02 -6.44
C GLN A 375 -52.62 20.03 -5.25
N SER A 376 -53.08 20.36 -4.04
CA SER A 376 -52.25 20.33 -2.83
C SER A 376 -51.88 18.90 -2.44
N ARG A 377 -52.80 17.92 -2.58
CA ARG A 377 -52.50 16.50 -2.37
C ARG A 377 -51.46 15.97 -3.36
N ILE A 378 -51.57 16.35 -4.65
CA ILE A 378 -50.59 15.97 -5.68
C ILE A 378 -49.22 16.57 -5.34
N LEU A 379 -49.16 17.87 -5.01
CA LEU A 379 -47.91 18.54 -4.63
C LEU A 379 -47.28 17.91 -3.36
N ASP A 380 -48.07 17.61 -2.33
CA ASP A 380 -47.58 16.98 -1.11
C ASP A 380 -47.03 15.57 -1.38
N ALA A 381 -47.70 14.77 -2.22
CA ALA A 381 -47.22 13.46 -2.64
C ALA A 381 -45.90 13.55 -3.43
N GLN A 382 -45.78 14.54 -4.33
CA GLN A 382 -44.55 14.81 -5.07
C GLN A 382 -43.41 15.24 -4.15
N LEU A 383 -43.65 16.17 -3.22
CA LEU A 383 -42.62 16.66 -2.31
C LEU A 383 -42.16 15.57 -1.34
N ARG A 384 -43.06 14.67 -0.94
CA ARG A 384 -42.71 13.47 -0.18
C ARG A 384 -41.80 12.55 -0.99
N THR A 385 -42.15 12.25 -2.23
CA THR A 385 -41.32 11.44 -3.15
C THR A 385 -39.96 12.11 -3.38
N GLN A 386 -39.94 13.43 -3.60
CA GLN A 386 -38.72 14.21 -3.75
C GLN A 386 -37.83 14.12 -2.52
N ARG A 387 -38.41 14.17 -1.31
CA ARG A 387 -37.66 14.07 -0.05
C ARG A 387 -37.05 12.69 0.13
N GLU A 388 -37.79 11.64 -0.21
CA GLU A 388 -37.32 10.25 -0.17
C GLU A 388 -36.18 10.02 -1.19
N LEU A 389 -36.31 10.56 -2.41
CA LEU A 389 -35.27 10.54 -3.44
C LEU A 389 -34.01 11.31 -3.00
N LEU A 390 -34.16 12.54 -2.49
CA LEU A 390 -33.05 13.36 -2.00
C LEU A 390 -32.32 12.70 -0.84
N ASN A 391 -33.05 12.15 0.14
CA ASN A 391 -32.44 11.42 1.25
C ASN A 391 -31.68 10.17 0.76
N SER A 392 -32.22 9.45 -0.23
CA SER A 392 -31.56 8.29 -0.83
C SER A 392 -30.30 8.68 -1.59
N LEU A 393 -30.33 9.79 -2.35
CA LEU A 393 -29.17 10.35 -3.05
C LEU A 393 -28.07 10.81 -2.07
N LEU A 394 -28.44 11.45 -0.97
CA LEU A 394 -27.52 11.89 0.08
C LEU A 394 -26.85 10.69 0.77
N GLN A 395 -27.63 9.70 1.21
CA GLN A 395 -27.11 8.48 1.84
C GLN A 395 -26.23 7.66 0.87
N GLY A 396 -26.68 7.51 -0.38
CA GLY A 396 -25.89 6.90 -1.44
C GLY A 396 -24.61 7.68 -1.74
N GLY A 397 -24.65 9.01 -1.58
CA GLY A 397 -23.53 9.92 -1.83
C GLY A 397 -22.42 9.69 -0.81
N ASP A 398 -22.78 9.67 0.47
CA ASP A 398 -21.82 9.38 1.55
C ASP A 398 -21.23 7.97 1.42
N THR A 399 -22.04 6.99 1.02
CA THR A 399 -21.55 5.62 0.75
C THR A 399 -20.58 5.60 -0.43
N LEU A 400 -20.90 6.28 -1.53
CA LEU A 400 -20.04 6.34 -2.71
C LEU A 400 -18.72 7.08 -2.42
N ILE A 401 -18.73 8.12 -1.58
CA ILE A 401 -17.49 8.78 -1.10
C ILE A 401 -16.60 7.78 -0.35
N LEU A 402 -17.19 6.97 0.53
CA LEU A 402 -16.45 5.95 1.27
C LEU A 402 -15.87 4.87 0.34
N GLU A 403 -16.65 4.36 -0.61
CA GLU A 403 -16.17 3.34 -1.57
C GLU A 403 -15.11 3.91 -2.52
N LEU A 404 -15.25 5.16 -2.99
CA LEU A 404 -14.22 5.86 -3.77
C LEU A 404 -12.93 6.07 -2.97
N THR A 405 -13.05 6.35 -1.66
CA THR A 405 -11.89 6.47 -0.78
C THR A 405 -11.16 5.14 -0.65
N LYS A 406 -11.90 4.03 -0.48
CA LYS A 406 -11.30 2.68 -0.48
C LYS A 406 -10.65 2.35 -1.82
N LEU A 407 -11.29 2.70 -2.94
CA LEU A 407 -10.72 2.54 -4.28
C LEU A 407 -9.40 3.31 -4.40
N LYS A 408 -9.35 4.56 -3.95
CA LYS A 408 -8.12 5.37 -3.92
C LYS A 408 -7.02 4.69 -3.11
N VAL A 409 -7.34 4.16 -1.93
CA VAL A 409 -6.37 3.40 -1.10
C VAL A 409 -5.88 2.16 -1.84
N SER A 410 -6.77 1.39 -2.48
CA SER A 410 -6.39 0.19 -3.24
C SER A 410 -5.51 0.52 -4.46
N ASN A 411 -5.81 1.62 -5.16
CA ASN A 411 -5.00 2.09 -6.28
C ASN A 411 -3.64 2.60 -5.83
N SER A 412 -3.55 3.27 -4.67
CA SER A 412 -2.27 3.65 -4.07
C SER A 412 -1.43 2.42 -3.72
N GLN A 413 -2.04 1.36 -3.16
CA GLN A 413 -1.33 0.11 -2.87
C GLN A 413 -0.83 -0.59 -4.14
N LEU A 414 -1.61 -0.54 -5.22
CA LEU A 414 -1.20 -1.04 -6.53
C LEU A 414 -0.02 -0.21 -7.08
N GLU A 415 -0.10 1.12 -7.00
CA GLU A 415 0.96 2.04 -7.43
C GLU A 415 2.27 1.77 -6.67
N ASP A 416 2.19 1.61 -5.35
CA ASP A 416 3.35 1.29 -4.52
C ASP A 416 3.98 -0.06 -4.91
N ALA A 417 3.15 -1.08 -5.12
CA ALA A 417 3.62 -2.40 -5.53
C ALA A 417 4.27 -2.36 -6.94
N LEU A 418 3.72 -1.59 -7.87
CA LEU A 418 4.30 -1.40 -9.21
C LEU A 418 5.64 -0.66 -9.15
N LYS A 419 5.75 0.39 -8.31
CA LYS A 419 7.02 1.09 -8.08
C LYS A 419 8.08 0.16 -7.50
N GLU A 420 7.71 -0.67 -6.52
CA GLU A 420 8.63 -1.64 -5.90
C GLU A 420 9.10 -2.70 -6.91
N VAL A 421 8.22 -3.18 -7.80
CA VAL A 421 8.61 -4.08 -8.90
C VAL A 421 9.51 -3.38 -9.90
N ASN A 422 9.24 -2.12 -10.26
CA ASN A 422 10.09 -1.36 -11.17
C ASN A 422 11.50 -1.16 -10.57
N GLU A 423 11.59 -0.80 -9.30
CA GLU A 423 12.85 -0.68 -8.57
C GLU A 423 13.59 -2.02 -8.49
N ALA A 424 12.89 -3.11 -8.17
CA ALA A 424 13.48 -4.45 -8.15
C ALA A 424 13.96 -4.90 -9.54
N THR A 425 13.22 -4.56 -10.59
CA THR A 425 13.60 -4.84 -11.99
C THR A 425 14.88 -4.07 -12.35
N HIS A 426 14.97 -2.77 -12.03
CA HIS A 426 16.20 -2.00 -12.21
C HIS A 426 17.36 -2.55 -11.37
N ARG A 427 17.11 -3.06 -10.16
CA ARG A 427 18.19 -3.58 -9.31
C ARG A 427 18.73 -4.93 -9.78
N TYR A 428 17.84 -5.87 -10.10
CA TYR A 428 18.20 -7.27 -10.37
C TYR A 428 18.32 -7.59 -11.86
N LEU A 429 17.50 -6.96 -12.70
CA LEU A 429 17.40 -7.27 -14.12
C LEU A 429 18.30 -6.38 -15.00
N PHE A 430 18.83 -5.27 -14.47
CA PHE A 430 19.70 -4.35 -15.22
C PHE A 430 20.97 -5.01 -15.76
N TRP A 431 21.54 -5.96 -15.02
CA TRP A 431 22.77 -6.66 -15.43
C TRP A 431 22.52 -7.85 -16.36
N THR A 432 21.26 -8.23 -16.60
CA THR A 432 20.93 -9.30 -17.53
C THR A 432 20.95 -8.75 -18.97
N SER A 433 21.57 -9.48 -19.89
CA SER A 433 21.73 -9.03 -21.28
C SER A 433 20.35 -8.85 -21.92
N ASP A 434 20.02 -7.59 -22.25
CA ASP A 434 18.70 -7.18 -22.76
C ASP A 434 18.54 -7.44 -24.28
N VAL A 435 19.53 -8.05 -24.92
CA VAL A 435 19.59 -8.14 -26.38
C VAL A 435 19.66 -9.59 -26.82
N SER A 436 18.64 -10.01 -27.58
CA SER A 436 18.70 -11.22 -28.38
C SER A 436 19.99 -11.20 -29.23
N PRO A 437 20.68 -12.33 -29.43
CA PRO A 437 21.85 -12.36 -30.31
C PRO A 437 21.47 -11.77 -31.67
N MET A 438 22.29 -10.86 -32.21
CA MET A 438 21.99 -10.12 -33.44
C MET A 438 21.58 -11.09 -34.55
N SER A 439 20.28 -11.18 -34.82
CA SER A 439 19.72 -12.03 -35.85
C SER A 439 19.65 -11.25 -37.16
N LEU A 440 19.68 -11.96 -38.28
CA LEU A 440 19.63 -11.38 -39.63
C LEU A 440 18.35 -10.55 -39.90
N SER A 441 17.35 -10.57 -39.01
CA SER A 441 16.12 -9.78 -39.11
C SER A 441 16.21 -8.37 -38.49
N TRP A 442 17.26 -8.05 -37.73
CA TRP A 442 17.42 -6.73 -37.08
C TRP A 442 17.35 -5.52 -38.04
N PRO A 443 17.94 -5.55 -39.26
CA PRO A 443 17.84 -4.41 -40.17
C PRO A 443 16.41 -4.16 -40.64
N ILE A 444 15.60 -5.22 -40.76
CA ILE A 444 14.21 -5.14 -41.26
C ILE A 444 13.29 -4.57 -40.19
N SER A 445 13.45 -4.97 -38.92
CA SER A 445 12.72 -4.38 -37.80
C SER A 445 13.08 -2.91 -37.62
N LEU A 446 14.37 -2.56 -37.74
CA LEU A 446 14.82 -1.17 -37.65
C LEU A 446 14.16 -0.27 -38.69
N VAL A 447 14.05 -0.74 -39.94
CA VAL A 447 13.38 0.00 -41.03
C VAL A 447 11.86 0.10 -40.80
N GLN A 448 11.22 -0.94 -40.27
CA GLN A 448 9.79 -0.90 -39.91
C GLN A 448 9.51 0.09 -38.78
N ASP A 449 10.34 0.10 -37.74
CA ASP A 449 10.21 1.02 -36.60
C ASP A 449 10.49 2.47 -37.01
N LEU A 450 11.52 2.70 -37.85
CA LEU A 450 11.77 4.01 -38.46
C LEU A 450 10.61 4.47 -39.34
N ARG A 451 10.02 3.57 -40.13
CA ARG A 451 8.84 3.89 -40.96
C ARG A 451 7.63 4.23 -40.11
N ARG A 452 7.47 3.61 -38.94
CA ARG A 452 6.41 3.92 -37.97
C ARG A 452 6.63 5.28 -37.32
N LEU A 453 7.88 5.62 -36.96
CA LEU A 453 8.25 6.94 -36.45
C LEU A 453 8.06 8.04 -37.51
N ILE A 454 8.28 7.75 -38.79
CA ILE A 454 8.15 8.72 -39.91
C ILE A 454 6.72 8.77 -40.48
N SER A 455 5.75 8.06 -39.88
CA SER A 455 4.38 8.03 -40.40
C SER A 455 3.70 9.41 -40.38
N LEU A 456 2.79 9.68 -41.32
CA LEU A 456 2.06 10.96 -41.41
C LEU A 456 1.25 11.28 -40.14
N ASP A 457 0.81 10.26 -39.41
CA ASP A 457 0.03 10.43 -38.18
C ASP A 457 0.89 11.00 -37.05
N THR A 458 2.16 10.58 -36.99
CA THR A 458 3.20 11.11 -36.10
C THR A 458 3.38 12.63 -36.28
N PHE A 459 3.52 13.06 -37.53
CA PHE A 459 3.68 14.48 -37.89
C PHE A 459 2.41 15.28 -37.61
N ASN A 460 1.24 14.69 -37.83
CA ASN A 460 -0.04 15.33 -37.51
C ASN A 460 -0.22 15.54 -36.00
N GLN A 461 0.16 14.55 -35.18
CA GLN A 461 0.12 14.65 -33.71
C GLN A 461 1.11 15.70 -33.18
N LEU A 462 2.34 15.74 -33.69
CA LEU A 462 3.33 16.77 -33.36
C LEU A 462 2.88 18.18 -33.81
N GLY A 463 2.26 18.29 -34.98
CA GLY A 463 1.70 19.54 -35.49
C GLY A 463 0.56 20.06 -34.60
N LYS A 464 -0.38 19.19 -34.23
CA LYS A 464 -1.48 19.54 -33.32
C LYS A 464 -1.00 19.86 -31.90
N ALA A 465 -0.02 19.12 -31.37
CA ALA A 465 0.61 19.41 -30.08
C ALA A 465 1.31 20.78 -30.09
N SER A 466 1.99 21.12 -31.19
CA SER A 466 2.65 22.43 -31.37
C SER A 466 1.63 23.58 -31.43
N ILE A 467 0.49 23.38 -32.10
CA ILE A 467 -0.62 24.35 -32.12
C ILE A 467 -1.23 24.52 -30.72
N MET A 468 -1.40 23.42 -29.98
CA MET A 468 -1.90 23.44 -28.61
C MET A 468 -0.95 24.17 -27.67
N MET A 469 0.36 23.92 -27.79
CA MET A 469 1.41 24.63 -27.05
C MET A 469 1.39 26.14 -27.32
N LEU A 470 1.09 26.56 -28.56
CA LEU A 470 0.97 27.97 -28.95
C LEU A 470 -0.36 28.61 -28.51
N THR A 471 -1.37 27.81 -28.16
CA THR A 471 -2.71 28.29 -27.79
C THR A 471 -2.97 28.25 -26.28
N SER A 472 -2.29 27.37 -25.54
CA SER A 472 -2.45 27.24 -24.08
C SER A 472 -1.81 28.41 -23.32
N LYS A 473 -2.54 28.96 -22.34
CA LYS A 473 -2.08 30.10 -21.52
C LYS A 473 -0.84 29.77 -20.68
N GLU A 474 -0.68 28.52 -20.27
CA GLU A 474 0.40 28.10 -19.36
C GLU A 474 1.75 27.92 -20.07
N THR A 475 1.74 27.54 -21.35
CA THR A 475 2.95 27.30 -22.16
C THR A 475 3.38 28.53 -22.97
N LEU A 476 2.47 29.47 -23.24
CA LEU A 476 2.74 30.67 -24.05
C LEU A 476 3.68 31.65 -23.35
N LEU A 477 3.46 31.92 -22.06
CA LEU A 477 4.31 32.82 -21.26
C LEU A 477 5.78 32.37 -21.19
N PRO A 478 6.11 31.11 -20.82
CA PRO A 478 7.50 30.64 -20.79
C PRO A 478 8.13 30.57 -22.19
N LEU A 479 7.37 30.21 -23.24
CA LEU A 479 7.87 30.21 -24.61
C LEU A 479 8.23 31.64 -25.07
N PHE A 480 7.35 32.61 -24.81
CA PHE A 480 7.62 34.01 -25.15
C PHE A 480 8.79 34.57 -24.34
N GLY A 481 8.87 34.25 -23.04
CA GLY A 481 10.02 34.59 -22.19
C GLY A 481 11.34 34.01 -22.72
N ALA A 482 11.34 32.76 -23.15
CA ALA A 482 12.51 32.13 -23.76
C ALA A 482 12.91 32.79 -25.10
N LEU A 483 11.94 33.12 -25.96
CA LEU A 483 12.19 33.83 -27.22
C LEU A 483 12.76 35.24 -27.01
N VAL A 484 12.22 35.99 -26.04
CA VAL A 484 12.77 37.30 -25.66
C VAL A 484 14.19 37.17 -25.13
N LEU A 485 14.47 36.14 -24.32
CA LEU A 485 15.79 35.87 -23.78
C LEU A 485 16.80 35.49 -24.89
N VAL A 486 16.38 34.69 -25.88
CA VAL A 486 17.18 34.41 -27.08
C VAL A 486 17.43 35.69 -27.90
N GLY A 487 16.41 36.52 -28.12
CA GLY A 487 16.56 37.81 -28.80
C GLY A 487 17.52 38.77 -28.08
N PHE A 488 17.41 38.87 -26.75
CA PHE A 488 18.31 39.66 -25.91
C PHE A 488 19.75 39.11 -25.93
N SER A 489 19.92 37.79 -25.97
CA SER A 489 21.24 37.17 -26.12
C SER A 489 21.88 37.51 -27.47
N LEU A 490 21.14 37.41 -28.58
CA LEU A 490 21.65 37.78 -29.90
C LEU A 490 22.08 39.25 -29.96
N TYR A 491 21.32 40.15 -29.33
CA TYR A 491 21.68 41.56 -29.22
C TYR A 491 22.93 41.79 -28.35
N SER A 492 23.01 41.12 -27.19
CA SER A 492 24.12 41.27 -26.24
C SER A 492 25.42 40.58 -26.68
N ARG A 493 25.39 39.68 -27.68
CA ARG A 493 26.61 39.05 -28.25
C ARG A 493 27.68 40.07 -28.66
N LYS A 494 27.29 41.22 -29.21
CA LYS A 494 28.23 42.30 -29.59
C LYS A 494 28.90 42.97 -28.39
N HIS A 495 28.19 43.07 -27.27
CA HIS A 495 28.74 43.61 -26.03
C HIS A 495 29.65 42.60 -25.34
N PHE A 496 29.28 41.31 -25.38
CA PHE A 496 30.07 40.22 -24.82
C PHE A 496 31.40 40.04 -25.57
N THR A 497 31.42 40.10 -26.91
CA THR A 497 32.68 40.02 -27.67
C THR A 497 33.61 41.19 -27.36
N ARG A 498 33.09 42.43 -27.29
CA ARG A 498 33.86 43.61 -26.86
C ARG A 498 34.36 43.51 -25.42
N PHE A 499 33.58 42.87 -24.54
CA PHE A 499 33.97 42.60 -23.16
C PHE A 499 35.11 41.57 -23.07
N LEU A 500 35.03 40.48 -23.85
CA LEU A 500 36.07 39.47 -23.93
C LEU A 500 37.38 40.06 -24.48
N GLU A 501 37.31 40.91 -25.51
CA GLU A 501 38.48 41.60 -26.06
C GLU A 501 39.17 42.49 -25.01
N ARG A 502 38.40 43.30 -24.28
CA ARG A 502 38.95 44.14 -23.18
C ARG A 502 39.51 43.31 -22.03
N SER A 503 38.87 42.19 -21.70
CA SER A 503 39.29 41.34 -20.59
C SER A 503 40.57 40.58 -20.96
N SER A 504 40.63 39.97 -22.16
CA SER A 504 41.83 39.29 -22.68
C SER A 504 43.06 40.20 -22.78
N SER A 505 42.90 41.48 -23.16
CA SER A 505 44.03 42.43 -23.25
C SER A 505 44.70 42.80 -21.90
N ARG A 506 44.02 42.50 -20.79
CA ARG A 506 44.46 42.80 -19.41
C ARG A 506 45.03 41.58 -18.70
N VAL A 507 44.73 40.38 -19.22
CA VAL A 507 45.19 39.09 -18.68
C VAL A 507 46.64 38.88 -19.08
N GLY A 508 47.48 38.45 -18.12
CA GLY A 508 48.93 38.30 -18.32
C GLY A 508 49.77 39.55 -18.07
N LYS A 509 49.17 40.68 -17.64
CA LYS A 509 49.89 41.88 -17.18
C LYS A 509 49.86 41.97 -15.65
N VAL A 510 51.04 41.90 -15.03
CA VAL A 510 51.27 41.73 -13.58
C VAL A 510 50.55 42.77 -12.69
N THR A 511 50.22 43.96 -13.20
CA THR A 511 49.56 45.02 -12.41
C THR A 511 48.05 45.14 -12.63
N GLN A 512 47.49 44.49 -13.64
CA GLN A 512 46.08 44.64 -14.04
C GLN A 512 45.28 43.35 -13.92
N ASP A 513 45.96 42.22 -13.75
CA ASP A 513 45.32 40.91 -13.64
C ASP A 513 44.73 40.69 -12.24
N HIS A 514 43.43 40.42 -12.18
CA HIS A 514 42.68 40.19 -10.93
C HIS A 514 41.77 38.98 -11.11
N PHE A 515 41.73 38.09 -10.11
CA PHE A 515 40.84 36.91 -10.09
C PHE A 515 39.34 37.25 -10.25
N TRP A 516 38.95 38.49 -9.96
CA TRP A 516 37.59 38.95 -10.20
C TRP A 516 37.24 39.03 -11.71
N LEU A 517 38.23 39.27 -12.58
CA LEU A 517 38.03 39.31 -14.02
C LEU A 517 37.71 37.92 -14.59
N THR A 518 38.42 36.88 -14.15
CA THR A 518 38.14 35.48 -14.53
C THR A 518 36.74 35.08 -14.08
N LEU A 519 36.38 35.33 -12.82
CA LEU A 519 35.05 35.02 -12.30
C LEU A 519 33.94 35.73 -13.09
N ARG A 520 34.15 37.00 -13.44
CA ARG A 520 33.21 37.78 -14.27
C ARG A 520 33.10 37.20 -15.67
N THR A 521 34.20 36.78 -16.29
CA THR A 521 34.16 36.13 -17.62
C THR A 521 33.43 34.79 -17.59
N VAL A 522 33.60 33.99 -16.54
CA VAL A 522 32.85 32.74 -16.33
C VAL A 522 31.35 33.02 -16.19
N PHE A 523 30.97 33.96 -15.34
CA PHE A 523 29.58 34.35 -15.12
C PHE A 523 28.89 34.79 -16.42
N TRP A 524 29.51 35.70 -17.17
CA TRP A 524 28.93 36.16 -18.44
C TRP A 524 28.91 35.06 -19.52
N SER A 525 29.87 34.13 -19.52
CA SER A 525 29.88 33.00 -20.47
C SER A 525 28.74 32.02 -20.21
N ILE A 526 28.42 31.75 -18.94
CA ILE A 526 27.26 30.91 -18.54
C ILE A 526 25.96 31.61 -18.93
N LEU A 527 25.85 32.92 -18.67
CA LEU A 527 24.66 33.71 -19.00
C LEU A 527 24.42 33.82 -20.52
N VAL A 528 25.49 33.92 -21.32
CA VAL A 528 25.38 33.94 -22.79
C VAL A 528 25.09 32.55 -23.38
N ALA A 529 25.47 31.47 -22.69
CA ALA A 529 25.24 30.07 -23.11
C ALA A 529 23.84 29.53 -22.75
N SER A 530 23.15 30.09 -21.77
CA SER A 530 21.82 29.65 -21.30
C SER A 530 20.62 29.79 -22.25
N PRO A 531 20.55 30.72 -23.23
CA PRO A 531 19.31 30.99 -23.96
C PRO A 531 18.79 29.82 -24.80
N LEU A 532 19.68 29.09 -25.45
CA LEU A 532 19.32 27.96 -26.30
C LEU A 532 18.90 26.72 -25.46
N PRO A 533 19.61 26.35 -24.37
CA PRO A 533 19.10 25.40 -23.39
C PRO A 533 17.75 25.79 -22.79
N VAL A 534 17.53 27.06 -22.47
CA VAL A 534 16.26 27.55 -21.92
C VAL A 534 15.13 27.41 -22.94
N LEU A 535 15.37 27.76 -24.21
CA LEU A 535 14.40 27.54 -25.28
C LEU A 535 14.12 26.05 -25.50
N TRP A 536 15.16 25.21 -25.45
CA TRP A 536 15.02 23.75 -25.56
C TRP A 536 14.20 23.17 -24.41
N ALA A 537 14.43 23.68 -23.19
CA ALA A 537 13.67 23.29 -21.99
C ALA A 537 12.20 23.71 -22.06
N THR A 538 11.90 24.92 -22.53
CA THR A 538 10.50 25.39 -22.66
C THR A 538 9.75 24.67 -23.77
N LEU A 539 10.43 24.27 -24.85
CA LEU A 539 9.88 23.38 -25.87
C LEU A 539 9.58 21.98 -25.32
N GLY A 540 10.51 21.39 -24.56
CA GLY A 540 10.31 20.10 -23.90
C GLY A 540 9.11 20.11 -22.95
N TYR A 541 9.04 21.13 -22.09
CA TYR A 541 7.93 21.32 -21.15
C TYR A 541 6.59 21.53 -21.86
N GLY A 542 6.56 22.33 -22.94
CA GLY A 542 5.32 22.55 -23.69
C GLY A 542 4.80 21.31 -24.43
N LEU A 543 5.70 20.41 -24.83
CA LEU A 543 5.34 19.12 -25.43
C LEU A 543 4.86 18.10 -24.39
N GLN A 544 5.36 18.15 -23.16
CA GLN A 544 4.88 17.33 -22.04
C GLN A 544 3.44 17.65 -21.65
N GLU A 545 3.06 18.93 -21.70
CA GLU A 545 1.71 19.38 -21.34
C GLU A 545 0.64 19.02 -22.40
N ALA A 546 1.07 18.59 -23.60
CA ALA A 546 0.20 18.16 -24.69
C ALA A 546 -0.34 16.73 -24.48
N TRP A 547 -1.02 16.52 -23.34
CA TRP A 547 -1.57 15.24 -22.88
C TRP A 547 -2.41 14.43 -23.89
N PRO A 548 -3.11 15.02 -24.90
CA PRO A 548 -3.85 14.23 -25.89
C PRO A 548 -2.96 13.46 -26.87
N TYR A 549 -1.66 13.76 -26.93
CA TYR A 549 -0.73 13.22 -27.92
C TYR A 549 0.44 12.49 -27.21
N PRO A 550 0.33 11.17 -26.96
CA PRO A 550 1.31 10.41 -26.19
C PRO A 550 2.74 10.49 -26.75
N LEU A 551 2.88 10.60 -28.07
CA LEU A 551 4.18 10.76 -28.69
C LEU A 551 4.80 12.14 -28.44
N ALA A 552 3.99 13.21 -28.45
CA ALA A 552 4.49 14.55 -28.16
C ALA A 552 5.04 14.61 -26.74
N VAL A 553 4.36 13.97 -25.78
CA VAL A 553 4.82 13.84 -24.40
C VAL A 553 6.16 13.08 -24.32
N ALA A 554 6.27 11.93 -24.99
CA ALA A 554 7.51 11.15 -25.02
C ALA A 554 8.70 11.90 -25.64
N ILE A 555 8.45 12.69 -26.69
CA ILE A 555 9.47 13.58 -27.29
C ILE A 555 9.81 14.71 -26.33
N GLY A 556 8.83 15.30 -25.64
CA GLY A 556 9.02 16.33 -24.63
C GLY A 556 9.90 15.86 -23.46
N ASP A 557 9.70 14.62 -22.99
CA ASP A 557 10.54 13.98 -21.98
C ASP A 557 11.98 13.80 -22.48
N GLY A 558 12.16 13.31 -23.70
CA GLY A 558 13.48 13.18 -24.33
C GLY A 558 14.20 14.53 -24.48
N VAL A 559 13.50 15.55 -24.96
CA VAL A 559 14.02 16.91 -25.13
C VAL A 559 14.46 17.49 -23.79
N THR A 560 13.62 17.40 -22.76
CA THR A 560 13.90 17.91 -21.40
C THR A 560 15.10 17.19 -20.77
N ALA A 561 15.20 15.88 -20.93
CA ALA A 561 16.33 15.09 -20.43
C ALA A 561 17.67 15.48 -21.07
N THR A 562 17.67 15.98 -22.32
CA THR A 562 18.90 16.41 -23.02
C THR A 562 19.36 17.83 -22.67
N VAL A 563 18.53 18.64 -21.98
CA VAL A 563 18.85 20.03 -21.62
C VAL A 563 20.17 20.18 -20.85
N PRO A 564 20.47 19.38 -19.80
CA PRO A 564 21.71 19.53 -19.04
C PRO A 564 22.95 19.27 -19.90
N LEU A 565 22.88 18.26 -20.77
CA LEU A 565 23.96 17.92 -21.70
C LEU A 565 24.18 19.05 -22.70
N LEU A 566 23.11 19.55 -23.30
CA LEU A 566 23.16 20.68 -24.23
C LEU A 566 23.76 21.93 -23.53
N TRP A 567 23.36 22.21 -22.29
CA TRP A 567 23.87 23.36 -21.55
C TRP A 567 25.37 23.28 -21.27
N VAL A 568 25.87 22.11 -20.85
CA VAL A 568 27.31 21.88 -20.65
C VAL A 568 28.07 22.06 -21.96
N VAL A 569 27.60 21.47 -23.05
CA VAL A 569 28.23 21.61 -24.39
C VAL A 569 28.26 23.08 -24.82
N MET A 570 27.19 23.83 -24.58
CA MET A 570 27.11 25.25 -24.94
C MET A 570 28.05 26.12 -24.08
N ILE A 571 28.22 25.83 -22.79
CA ILE A 571 29.20 26.50 -21.92
C ILE A 571 30.63 26.20 -22.40
N CYS A 572 30.94 24.94 -22.74
CA CYS A 572 32.23 24.58 -23.30
C CYS A 572 32.49 25.31 -24.63
N ALA A 573 31.46 25.42 -25.49
CA ALA A 573 31.54 26.14 -26.75
C ALA A 573 31.75 27.65 -26.55
N THR A 574 31.15 28.28 -25.54
CA THR A 574 31.37 29.71 -25.26
C THR A 574 32.76 29.97 -24.70
N PHE A 575 33.31 29.07 -23.88
CA PHE A 575 34.70 29.16 -23.41
C PHE A 575 35.75 28.96 -24.51
N ALA A 576 35.42 28.17 -25.54
CA ALA A 576 36.29 27.91 -26.69
C ALA A 576 36.26 29.00 -27.78
N ARG A 577 35.48 30.09 -27.61
CA ARG A 577 35.46 31.18 -28.61
C ARG A 577 36.81 31.90 -28.74
N PRO A 578 37.09 32.59 -29.87
CA PRO A 578 38.26 33.46 -29.98
C PRO A 578 38.22 34.53 -28.87
N ASN A 579 39.33 34.71 -28.16
CA ASN A 579 39.46 35.52 -26.93
C ASN A 579 38.62 35.04 -25.74
N GLY A 580 38.12 33.81 -25.77
CA GLY A 580 37.44 33.14 -24.66
C GLY A 580 38.41 32.67 -23.56
N LEU A 581 37.85 32.13 -22.48
CA LEU A 581 38.62 31.73 -21.29
C LEU A 581 39.73 30.72 -21.62
N PHE A 582 39.46 29.71 -22.45
CA PHE A 582 40.44 28.66 -22.78
C PHE A 582 41.61 29.17 -23.63
N VAL A 583 41.37 30.13 -24.53
CA VAL A 583 42.43 30.70 -25.36
C VAL A 583 43.21 31.77 -24.59
N ALA A 584 42.51 32.68 -23.90
CA ALA A 584 43.13 33.84 -23.25
C ALA A 584 43.85 33.53 -21.93
N HIS A 585 43.37 32.55 -21.14
CA HIS A 585 43.97 32.22 -19.84
C HIS A 585 44.76 30.91 -19.85
N PHE A 586 44.33 29.92 -20.65
CA PHE A 586 44.96 28.60 -20.73
C PHE A 586 45.82 28.39 -21.99
N GLY A 587 45.87 29.37 -22.89
CA GLY A 587 46.77 29.35 -24.06
C GLY A 587 46.46 28.27 -25.09
N TRP A 588 45.22 27.78 -25.16
CA TRP A 588 44.85 26.73 -26.11
C TRP A 588 45.08 27.16 -27.58
N PRO A 589 45.61 26.27 -28.44
CA PRO A 589 45.80 26.57 -29.86
C PRO A 589 44.46 26.84 -30.55
N GLU A 590 44.41 27.88 -31.39
CA GLU A 590 43.19 28.32 -32.10
C GLU A 590 42.57 27.24 -33.01
N THR A 591 43.33 26.21 -33.37
CA THR A 591 42.85 25.09 -34.19
C THR A 591 41.93 24.14 -33.42
N VAL A 592 42.18 23.93 -32.12
CA VAL A 592 41.39 23.03 -31.25
C VAL A 592 40.10 23.72 -30.79
N SER A 593 40.14 25.04 -30.64
CA SER A 593 39.01 25.84 -30.16
C SER A 593 37.92 26.12 -31.21
N ARG A 594 38.20 25.87 -32.51
CA ARG A 594 37.22 26.00 -33.60
C ARG A 594 36.26 24.82 -33.76
N ALA A 595 36.59 23.63 -33.24
CA ALA A 595 35.76 22.43 -33.38
C ALA A 595 34.30 22.58 -32.87
N PRO A 596 34.02 23.21 -31.72
CA PRO A 596 32.64 23.41 -31.26
C PRO A 596 31.88 24.56 -31.96
N CYS A 597 32.57 25.43 -32.72
CA CYS A 597 31.92 26.55 -33.42
C CYS A 597 31.20 26.15 -34.72
N ALA A 598 31.39 24.93 -35.23
CA ALA A 598 30.71 24.45 -36.45
C ALA A 598 29.25 24.03 -36.23
N ILE A 599 28.74 24.04 -34.99
CA ILE A 599 27.40 23.56 -34.62
C ILE A 599 26.43 24.71 -34.27
N THR A 600 26.89 25.97 -34.32
CA THR A 600 26.02 27.17 -34.20
C THR A 600 25.91 27.88 -35.53
#